data_AF-A0A974H5C4-F1
#
_entry.id   AF-A0A974H5C4-F1
#
_cell.length_a   1.000
_cell.length_b   1.000
_cell.length_c   1.000
_cell.angle_alpha   90.00
_cell.angle_beta   90.00
_cell.angle_gamma   90.00
#
_symmetry.space_group_name_H-M   'P 1'
#
loop_
_entity.id
_entity.type
_entity.pdbx_description
1 polymer ?
#
loop_
_entity_poly.entity_id
_entity_poly.type
_entity_poly.pdbx_seq_one_letter_code
_entity_poly.pdbx_strand_id
1 'polypeptide(L)'
;MGMVKVIVFSLWLHHAHGLGWFDNYMSGLKIQISTYGLQEFPEKARNGSSNDSILICPDMSPSAEVPTSVEKVKPADVKVVAALGDSLTTAIAANATNVLETPNEYRQLSWSIGGFGNILDVTTLPNILKLFNPNIVGFGKRKTVSYRPAPLEDTGLNLAVTGANTFELPEQTQHLIDTMKTYPGVNFEEDWKVVTIFIGSNDICDYCKNKTLFSADNFIHHLTISLDILQQQLPRAIINIVQLLRIEKLRSVNDESLGCLLQRSFCSCVVVPNENSTEFQEILDQMTQFQEKLEQLFVNSTRFNSKKDFAVILQPFLKNVKPPTDQNGVVDYSYFTPDCFHLTIKGHEQMARALWNNMLQPQGDKYYMKTLSDPIPLLCPSKDHPYFYTGYQTRDNGASPLKGSHHLTVLLLFTALLVYL
;
A
#
# COMPACT_ATOMS: atom_id res chain seq x y z
N MET A 1 -30.15 -32.50 -37.87
CA MET A 1 -31.08 -31.36 -37.75
C MET A 1 -31.70 -31.39 -36.36
N GLY A 2 -31.17 -30.76 -35.31
CA GLY A 2 -30.28 -29.61 -35.26
C GLY A 2 -31.08 -28.30 -35.19
N MET A 3 -31.14 -27.71 -33.99
CA MET A 3 -31.61 -26.35 -33.64
C MET A 3 -33.12 -26.03 -33.74
N VAL A 4 -33.88 -26.30 -32.68
CA VAL A 4 -34.87 -25.34 -32.10
C VAL A 4 -35.11 -25.74 -30.64
N LYS A 5 -34.26 -25.29 -29.70
CA LYS A 5 -34.59 -25.32 -28.25
C LYS A 5 -33.76 -24.37 -27.37
N VAL A 6 -32.97 -23.46 -27.95
CA VAL A 6 -32.07 -22.57 -27.18
C VAL A 6 -32.55 -21.11 -27.12
N ILE A 7 -33.59 -20.70 -27.85
CA ILE A 7 -33.95 -19.28 -27.97
C ILE A 7 -34.83 -18.76 -26.81
N VAL A 8 -35.42 -19.62 -25.98
CA VAL A 8 -36.37 -19.16 -24.93
C VAL A 8 -35.67 -18.87 -23.58
N PHE A 9 -34.44 -19.32 -23.35
CA PHE A 9 -33.73 -19.06 -22.09
C PHE A 9 -32.90 -17.75 -22.10
N SER A 10 -32.63 -17.17 -23.27
CA SER A 10 -31.84 -15.94 -23.39
C SER A 10 -32.65 -14.65 -23.18
N LEU A 11 -33.99 -14.73 -23.14
CA LEU A 11 -34.86 -13.56 -23.00
C LEU A 11 -35.16 -13.18 -21.53
N TRP A 12 -34.81 -14.02 -20.56
CA TRP A 12 -35.04 -13.72 -19.13
C TRP A 12 -33.84 -13.15 -18.38
N LEU A 13 -32.65 -13.12 -19.00
CA LEU A 13 -31.46 -12.46 -18.44
C LEU A 13 -31.23 -11.05 -18.99
N HIS A 14 -32.04 -10.61 -19.96
CA HIS A 14 -31.95 -9.29 -20.59
C HIS A 14 -32.63 -8.15 -19.83
N HIS A 15 -33.10 -8.38 -18.60
CA HIS A 15 -33.81 -7.36 -17.81
C HIS A 15 -33.11 -6.90 -16.54
N ALA A 16 -31.86 -7.32 -16.27
CA ALA A 16 -31.15 -6.91 -15.05
C ALA A 16 -30.08 -5.82 -15.24
N HIS A 17 -29.33 -5.80 -16.34
CA HIS A 17 -28.29 -4.77 -16.57
C HIS A 17 -28.18 -4.41 -18.05
N GLY A 18 -28.51 -3.16 -18.39
CA GLY A 18 -28.54 -2.67 -19.77
C GLY A 18 -27.14 -2.57 -20.40
N LEU A 19 -27.09 -2.81 -21.72
CA LEU A 19 -25.92 -2.76 -22.61
C LEU A 19 -25.14 -1.42 -22.63
N GLY A 20 -25.67 -0.36 -22.01
CA GLY A 20 -25.02 0.96 -21.95
C GLY A 20 -24.26 1.25 -20.65
N TRP A 21 -24.26 0.35 -19.66
CA TRP A 21 -23.61 0.64 -18.38
C TRP A 21 -22.10 0.82 -18.51
N PHE A 22 -21.42 -0.03 -19.29
CA PHE A 22 -19.97 0.11 -19.51
C PHE A 22 -19.62 1.38 -20.28
N ASP A 23 -20.41 1.74 -21.30
CA ASP A 23 -20.21 2.98 -22.05
C ASP A 23 -20.51 4.22 -21.18
N ASN A 24 -21.54 4.18 -20.35
CA ASN A 24 -21.84 5.24 -19.38
C ASN A 24 -20.77 5.33 -18.28
N TYR A 25 -20.21 4.20 -17.86
CA TYR A 25 -19.09 4.13 -16.92
C TYR A 25 -17.81 4.71 -17.53
N MET A 26 -17.44 4.28 -18.74
CA MET A 26 -16.28 4.80 -19.46
C MET A 26 -16.44 6.27 -19.84
N SER A 27 -17.66 6.71 -20.17
CA SER A 27 -18.01 8.11 -20.37
C SER A 27 -17.92 8.89 -19.06
N GLY A 28 -18.40 8.34 -17.94
CA GLY A 28 -18.27 8.91 -16.60
C GLY A 28 -16.82 9.06 -16.16
N LEU A 29 -15.98 8.03 -16.39
CA LEU A 29 -14.53 8.10 -16.16
C LEU A 29 -13.89 9.17 -17.05
N LYS A 30 -14.24 9.23 -18.34
CA LYS A 30 -13.73 10.26 -19.27
C LYS A 30 -14.18 11.68 -18.89
N ILE A 31 -15.41 11.85 -18.40
CA ILE A 31 -15.92 13.13 -17.90
C ILE A 31 -15.17 13.49 -16.62
N GLN A 32 -15.05 12.58 -15.65
CA GLN A 32 -14.25 12.80 -14.45
C GLN A 32 -12.80 13.17 -14.80
N ILE A 33 -12.19 12.51 -15.78
CA ILE A 33 -10.81 12.81 -16.21
C ILE A 33 -10.71 14.14 -16.98
N SER A 34 -11.70 14.49 -17.80
CA SER A 34 -11.69 15.71 -18.63
C SER A 34 -12.14 16.98 -17.91
N THR A 35 -12.91 16.86 -16.82
CA THR A 35 -13.39 18.03 -16.05
C THR A 35 -12.32 18.58 -15.09
N TYR A 36 -11.23 17.83 -14.83
CA TYR A 36 -10.19 18.18 -13.86
C TYR A 36 -8.81 18.40 -14.49
N GLY A 37 -8.75 18.81 -15.75
CA GLY A 37 -7.49 19.14 -16.42
C GLY A 37 -6.82 20.39 -15.85
N LEU A 38 -6.02 20.22 -14.79
CA LEU A 38 -4.91 21.08 -14.38
C LEU A 38 -4.05 20.29 -13.36
N GLN A 39 -2.88 19.82 -13.78
CA GLN A 39 -1.90 19.22 -12.87
C GLN A 39 -1.34 20.32 -11.96
N GLU A 40 -1.77 20.37 -10.69
CA GLU A 40 -1.41 21.45 -9.76
C GLU A 40 0.01 21.30 -9.16
N PHE A 41 0.61 20.10 -9.26
CA PHE A 41 1.94 19.78 -8.72
C PHE A 41 2.99 19.40 -9.78
N PRO A 42 3.11 20.10 -10.92
CA PRO A 42 3.88 19.62 -12.07
C PRO A 42 5.39 19.50 -11.80
N GLU A 43 5.93 20.28 -10.86
CA GLU A 43 7.37 20.25 -10.52
C GLU A 43 7.76 19.08 -9.60
N LYS A 44 6.80 18.48 -8.88
CA LYS A 44 7.02 17.41 -7.89
C LYS A 44 6.24 16.14 -8.17
N ALA A 45 5.26 16.18 -9.06
CA ALA A 45 4.74 15.02 -9.79
C ALA A 45 5.74 14.64 -10.88
N ARG A 46 5.67 13.40 -11.38
CA ARG A 46 6.60 12.88 -12.41
C ARG A 46 6.73 13.87 -13.58
N ASN A 47 7.95 14.37 -13.80
CA ASN A 47 8.30 15.15 -14.98
C ASN A 47 8.74 14.17 -16.08
N GLY A 48 7.83 13.86 -17.00
CA GLY A 48 8.09 12.95 -18.11
C GLY A 48 6.79 12.38 -18.63
N SER A 49 6.67 12.27 -19.96
CA SER A 49 5.53 11.65 -20.63
C SER A 49 5.36 10.21 -20.13
N SER A 50 4.61 9.99 -19.06
CA SER A 50 4.10 8.67 -18.80
C SER A 50 3.09 8.42 -19.91
N ASN A 51 3.45 7.50 -20.80
CA ASN A 51 2.48 6.73 -21.56
C ASN A 51 1.67 5.83 -20.59
N ASP A 52 1.37 6.31 -19.37
CA ASP A 52 0.46 5.67 -18.42
C ASP A 52 -0.93 5.93 -19.00
N SER A 53 -1.28 5.12 -20.00
CA SER A 53 -2.67 4.86 -20.33
C SER A 53 -3.39 4.58 -19.03
N ILE A 54 -4.50 5.29 -18.79
CA ILE A 54 -5.42 5.04 -17.68
C ILE A 54 -5.52 3.52 -17.51
N LEU A 55 -5.27 3.02 -16.28
CA LEU A 55 -5.36 1.59 -16.00
C LEU A 55 -6.77 1.13 -16.37
N ILE A 56 -6.88 0.32 -17.43
CA ILE A 56 -8.13 -0.29 -17.88
C ILE A 56 -7.95 -1.79 -17.73
N CYS A 57 -8.77 -2.39 -16.87
CA CYS A 57 -8.69 -3.81 -16.55
C CYS A 57 -9.81 -4.59 -17.23
N PRO A 58 -9.63 -5.91 -17.45
CA PRO A 58 -10.65 -6.74 -18.10
C PRO A 58 -11.98 -6.79 -17.35
N ASP A 59 -11.94 -6.69 -16.01
CA ASP A 59 -13.10 -6.57 -15.14
C ASP A 59 -12.85 -5.45 -14.12
N MET A 60 -13.77 -4.51 -14.06
CA MET A 60 -13.81 -3.41 -13.08
C MET A 60 -15.17 -3.35 -12.37
N SER A 61 -16.03 -4.33 -12.60
CA SER A 61 -17.37 -4.38 -12.05
C SER A 61 -17.37 -4.85 -10.59
N PRO A 62 -18.33 -4.36 -9.77
CA PRO A 62 -18.55 -4.93 -8.44
C PRO A 62 -18.97 -6.39 -8.52
N SER A 63 -18.86 -7.09 -7.40
CA SER A 63 -19.49 -8.41 -7.24
C SER A 63 -21.01 -8.29 -7.39
N ALA A 64 -21.65 -9.34 -7.92
CA ALA A 64 -23.10 -9.37 -8.12
C ALA A 64 -23.88 -9.21 -6.81
N GLU A 65 -23.30 -9.70 -5.71
CA GLU A 65 -23.78 -9.51 -4.34
C GLU A 65 -22.61 -9.04 -3.47
N VAL A 66 -22.91 -8.28 -2.40
CA VAL A 66 -21.88 -7.85 -1.45
C VAL A 66 -21.23 -9.10 -0.83
N PRO A 67 -19.90 -9.30 -0.98
CA PRO A 67 -19.27 -10.53 -0.54
C PRO A 67 -19.36 -10.66 0.98
N THR A 68 -19.63 -11.87 1.46
CA THR A 68 -19.63 -12.21 2.90
C THR A 68 -18.31 -12.82 3.36
N SER A 69 -17.38 -13.03 2.44
CA SER A 69 -16.05 -13.59 2.70
C SER A 69 -14.98 -12.66 2.19
N VAL A 70 -13.94 -12.45 2.99
CA VAL A 70 -12.79 -11.60 2.67
C VAL A 70 -12.05 -12.07 1.41
N GLU A 71 -12.04 -13.38 1.17
CA GLU A 71 -11.42 -14.01 -0.01
C GLU A 71 -12.14 -13.74 -1.34
N LYS A 72 -13.35 -13.14 -1.28
CA LYS A 72 -14.18 -12.86 -2.46
C LYS A 72 -14.37 -11.37 -2.70
N VAL A 73 -13.57 -10.53 -2.04
CA VAL A 73 -13.65 -9.07 -2.17
C VAL A 73 -12.91 -8.64 -3.42
N LYS A 74 -13.63 -8.13 -4.41
CA LYS A 74 -13.04 -7.43 -5.56
C LYS A 74 -12.68 -6.00 -5.18
N PRO A 75 -11.77 -5.33 -5.90
CA PRO A 75 -11.51 -3.91 -5.69
C PRO A 75 -12.75 -3.01 -5.77
N ALA A 76 -13.71 -3.35 -6.64
CA ALA A 76 -14.96 -2.62 -6.79
C ALA A 76 -15.92 -2.76 -5.60
N ASP A 77 -15.74 -3.78 -4.75
CA ASP A 77 -16.57 -4.01 -3.57
C ASP A 77 -16.17 -3.13 -2.38
N VAL A 78 -14.95 -2.58 -2.40
CA VAL A 78 -14.46 -1.66 -1.35
C VAL A 78 -15.32 -0.41 -1.33
N LYS A 79 -15.75 0.00 -0.12
CA LYS A 79 -16.52 1.22 0.11
C LYS A 79 -15.77 2.22 0.96
N VAL A 80 -14.90 1.75 1.86
CA VAL A 80 -14.22 2.61 2.83
C VAL A 80 -12.72 2.35 2.78
N VAL A 81 -11.95 3.43 2.78
CA VAL A 81 -10.51 3.40 3.02
C VAL A 81 -10.20 4.11 4.34
N ALA A 82 -9.31 3.54 5.14
CA ALA A 82 -8.83 4.11 6.39
C ALA A 82 -7.32 3.88 6.54
N ALA A 83 -6.66 4.70 7.36
CA ALA A 83 -5.24 4.53 7.63
C ALA A 83 -4.86 4.96 9.05
N LEU A 84 -3.96 4.18 9.63
CA LEU A 84 -3.34 4.42 10.93
C LEU A 84 -1.83 4.47 10.76
N GLY A 85 -1.13 5.16 11.65
CA GLY A 85 0.32 5.22 11.58
C GLY A 85 0.91 6.53 12.06
N ASP A 86 2.01 6.90 11.41
CA ASP A 86 2.82 8.06 11.76
C ASP A 86 2.85 9.14 10.66
N SER A 87 3.89 9.98 10.72
CA SER A 87 4.14 11.11 9.83
C SER A 87 4.20 10.72 8.35
N LEU A 88 4.70 9.54 7.98
CA LEU A 88 4.72 9.12 6.58
C LEU A 88 3.30 8.82 6.06
N THR A 89 2.42 8.31 6.91
CA THR A 89 1.00 8.08 6.58
C THR A 89 0.22 9.39 6.51
N THR A 90 0.61 10.42 7.27
CA THR A 90 0.05 11.79 7.15
C THR A 90 0.51 12.52 5.88
N ALA A 91 1.54 12.01 5.19
CA ALA A 91 2.26 12.69 4.12
C ALA A 91 2.81 14.05 4.55
N ILE A 92 3.46 14.07 5.72
CA ILE A 92 4.10 15.27 6.22
C ILE A 92 5.09 15.80 5.19
N ALA A 93 5.04 17.11 4.96
CA ALA A 93 5.92 17.83 4.04
C ALA A 93 5.95 17.31 2.59
N ALA A 94 5.06 16.40 2.16
CA ALA A 94 5.16 15.71 0.88
C ALA A 94 5.19 16.64 -0.34
N ASN A 95 4.58 17.84 -0.22
CA ASN A 95 4.65 18.89 -1.24
C ASN A 95 5.33 20.18 -0.73
N ALA A 96 5.97 20.16 0.43
CA ALA A 96 6.66 21.32 1.01
C ALA A 96 7.78 21.83 0.11
N THR A 97 7.86 23.14 -0.09
CA THR A 97 8.92 23.78 -0.92
C THR A 97 10.13 24.22 -0.11
N ASN A 98 9.98 24.34 1.21
CA ASN A 98 11.00 24.82 2.12
C ASN A 98 10.76 24.28 3.54
N VAL A 99 11.75 24.43 4.41
CA VAL A 99 11.74 23.88 5.78
C VAL A 99 10.66 24.46 6.70
N LEU A 100 10.14 25.66 6.43
CA LEU A 100 9.06 26.25 7.24
C LEU A 100 7.73 25.55 7.01
N GLU A 101 7.59 24.85 5.89
CA GLU A 101 6.40 24.09 5.53
C GLU A 101 6.45 22.64 6.03
N THR A 102 7.53 22.20 6.68
CA THR A 102 7.68 20.84 7.20
C THR A 102 6.52 20.42 8.12
N PRO A 103 5.93 21.27 8.98
CA PRO A 103 4.78 20.87 9.80
C PRO A 103 3.47 20.63 9.05
N ASN A 104 3.39 20.92 7.74
CA ASN A 104 2.20 20.68 6.95
C ASN A 104 2.03 19.19 6.64
N GLU A 105 0.85 18.66 6.90
CA GLU A 105 0.48 17.28 6.58
C GLU A 105 -0.36 17.28 5.30
N TYR A 106 0.17 16.74 4.21
CA TYR A 106 -0.54 16.71 2.94
C TYR A 106 -1.42 15.47 2.84
N ARG A 107 -2.41 15.34 3.75
CA ARG A 107 -3.27 14.14 3.90
C ARG A 107 -3.87 13.67 2.57
N GLN A 108 -4.18 14.61 1.67
CA GLN A 108 -4.72 14.37 0.34
C GLN A 108 -3.75 13.73 -0.66
N LEU A 109 -2.45 13.74 -0.36
CA LEU A 109 -1.35 13.18 -1.16
C LEU A 109 -0.78 11.89 -0.55
N SER A 110 -1.34 11.42 0.57
CA SER A 110 -0.87 10.20 1.23
C SER A 110 -0.99 8.97 0.32
N TRP A 111 0.05 8.15 0.29
CA TRP A 111 0.16 7.00 -0.61
C TRP A 111 -0.94 5.97 -0.33
N SER A 112 -1.30 5.79 0.95
CA SER A 112 -2.28 4.80 1.40
C SER A 112 -3.71 5.33 1.44
N ILE A 113 -3.93 6.65 1.53
CA ILE A 113 -5.26 7.22 1.82
C ILE A 113 -5.54 8.62 1.26
N GLY A 114 -4.65 9.19 0.45
CA GLY A 114 -4.89 10.49 -0.19
C GLY A 114 -5.95 10.40 -1.30
N GLY A 115 -6.84 11.38 -1.40
CA GLY A 115 -7.88 11.42 -2.44
C GLY A 115 -7.86 12.66 -3.33
N PHE A 116 -6.74 13.39 -3.39
CA PHE A 116 -6.60 14.54 -4.28
C PHE A 116 -6.82 14.13 -5.75
N GLY A 117 -7.73 14.83 -6.43
CA GLY A 117 -7.99 14.61 -7.85
C GLY A 117 -8.31 13.16 -8.22
N ASN A 118 -7.67 12.69 -9.28
CA ASN A 118 -7.75 11.33 -9.81
C ASN A 118 -6.35 10.71 -10.01
N ILE A 119 -6.29 9.50 -10.56
CA ILE A 119 -5.03 8.74 -10.73
C ILE A 119 -3.99 9.44 -11.60
N LEU A 120 -4.41 10.30 -12.53
CA LEU A 120 -3.53 11.09 -13.39
C LEU A 120 -2.97 12.33 -12.68
N ASP A 121 -3.65 12.80 -11.62
CA ASP A 121 -3.18 13.93 -10.82
C ASP A 121 -2.15 13.46 -9.78
N VAL A 122 -2.54 12.44 -9.01
CA VAL A 122 -1.70 11.82 -7.97
C VAL A 122 -2.02 10.34 -7.87
N THR A 123 -1.02 9.47 -7.97
CA THR A 123 -1.23 8.05 -7.74
C THR A 123 -1.29 7.73 -6.24
N THR A 124 -2.48 7.45 -5.72
CA THR A 124 -2.70 6.97 -4.33
C THR A 124 -3.56 5.70 -4.36
N LEU A 125 -3.57 4.92 -3.27
CA LEU A 125 -4.46 3.75 -3.19
C LEU A 125 -5.94 4.12 -3.42
N PRO A 126 -6.51 5.18 -2.82
CA PRO A 126 -7.88 5.58 -3.11
C PRO A 126 -8.10 6.01 -4.57
N ASN A 127 -7.13 6.69 -5.19
CA ASN A 127 -7.25 7.08 -6.59
C ASN A 127 -7.22 5.88 -7.54
N ILE A 128 -6.49 4.82 -7.19
CA ILE A 128 -6.53 3.55 -7.93
C ILE A 128 -7.88 2.85 -7.71
N LEU A 129 -8.37 2.75 -6.46
CA LEU A 129 -9.65 2.14 -6.14
C LEU A 129 -10.85 2.86 -6.79
N LYS A 130 -10.78 4.18 -6.97
CA LYS A 130 -11.80 4.97 -7.68
C LYS A 130 -11.99 4.53 -9.15
N LEU A 131 -11.01 3.86 -9.75
CA LEU A 131 -11.14 3.24 -11.08
C LEU A 131 -11.98 1.95 -11.09
N PHE A 132 -12.39 1.46 -9.91
CA PHE A 132 -13.24 0.28 -9.74
C PHE A 132 -14.54 0.64 -9.02
N ASN A 133 -14.46 1.56 -8.06
CA ASN A 133 -15.62 2.08 -7.34
C ASN A 133 -15.44 3.59 -7.10
N PRO A 134 -16.09 4.45 -7.89
CA PRO A 134 -15.93 5.90 -7.75
C PRO A 134 -16.53 6.47 -6.46
N ASN A 135 -17.35 5.69 -5.74
CA ASN A 135 -18.09 6.13 -4.56
C ASN A 135 -17.41 5.76 -3.23
N ILE A 136 -16.13 5.35 -3.24
CA ILE A 136 -15.42 5.10 -1.98
C ILE A 136 -15.35 6.36 -1.12
N VAL A 137 -15.28 6.18 0.20
CA VAL A 137 -15.18 7.27 1.18
C VAL A 137 -14.04 7.02 2.18
N GLY A 138 -13.74 8.01 3.02
CA GLY A 138 -12.73 7.93 4.07
C GLY A 138 -11.33 8.43 3.67
N PHE A 139 -11.10 8.79 2.41
CA PHE A 139 -9.80 9.36 2.00
C PHE A 139 -9.60 10.80 2.49
N GLY A 140 -8.34 11.17 2.71
CA GLY A 140 -7.93 12.53 3.06
C GLY A 140 -8.11 13.49 1.87
N LYS A 141 -8.61 14.70 2.14
CA LYS A 141 -9.03 15.66 1.11
C LYS A 141 -8.24 16.96 1.13
N ARG A 142 -7.67 17.34 2.26
CA ARG A 142 -7.00 18.63 2.44
C ARG A 142 -5.66 18.49 3.14
N LYS A 143 -4.86 19.54 2.96
CA LYS A 143 -3.64 19.77 3.73
C LYS A 143 -4.02 20.22 5.15
N THR A 144 -3.42 19.62 6.15
CA THR A 144 -3.58 19.96 7.57
C THR A 144 -2.23 20.41 8.16
N VAL A 145 -2.17 20.65 9.47
CA VAL A 145 -0.95 21.09 10.16
C VAL A 145 -0.79 20.25 11.42
N SER A 146 0.36 19.59 11.60
CA SER A 146 0.55 18.51 12.59
C SER A 146 0.30 18.92 14.05
N TYR A 147 0.56 20.18 14.40
CA TYR A 147 0.36 20.70 15.77
C TYR A 147 -1.03 21.32 15.99
N ARG A 148 -1.97 21.14 15.06
CA ARG A 148 -3.35 21.62 15.19
C ARG A 148 -4.31 20.46 14.96
N PRO A 149 -5.35 20.30 15.81
CA PRO A 149 -6.44 19.38 15.52
C PRO A 149 -7.04 19.71 14.15
N ALA A 150 -7.25 18.68 13.33
CA ALA A 150 -7.85 18.82 12.01
C ALA A 150 -9.22 18.12 11.98
N PRO A 151 -10.21 18.73 11.33
CA PRO A 151 -11.53 18.13 11.24
C PRO A 151 -11.55 16.92 10.28
N LEU A 152 -12.50 16.00 10.49
CA LEU A 152 -12.65 14.80 9.65
C LEU A 152 -12.99 15.12 8.19
N GLU A 153 -13.57 16.28 7.88
CA GLU A 153 -13.77 16.71 6.49
C GLU A 153 -12.45 16.88 5.72
N ASP A 154 -11.36 17.17 6.43
CA ASP A 154 -10.03 17.41 5.86
C ASP A 154 -9.19 16.13 5.84
N THR A 155 -9.15 15.42 6.98
CA THR A 155 -8.33 14.21 7.15
C THR A 155 -8.99 12.95 6.61
N GLY A 156 -10.32 12.92 6.50
CA GLY A 156 -11.06 11.69 6.29
C GLY A 156 -10.85 10.71 7.46
N LEU A 157 -10.59 9.45 7.13
CA LEU A 157 -10.19 8.39 8.05
C LEU A 157 -8.67 8.15 8.01
N ASN A 158 -7.89 9.16 7.58
CA ASN A 158 -6.45 9.19 7.83
C ASN A 158 -6.23 9.67 9.28
N LEU A 159 -6.22 8.73 10.22
CA LEU A 159 -6.09 9.00 11.65
C LEU A 159 -4.66 8.75 12.17
N ALA A 160 -3.70 8.66 11.25
CA ALA A 160 -2.28 8.65 11.58
C ALA A 160 -1.87 9.96 12.27
N VAL A 161 -0.91 9.86 13.19
CA VAL A 161 -0.44 10.98 14.01
C VAL A 161 1.05 11.18 13.78
N THR A 162 1.43 12.35 13.29
CA THR A 162 2.85 12.71 13.10
C THR A 162 3.65 12.48 14.39
N GLY A 163 4.74 11.71 14.27
CA GLY A 163 5.63 11.40 15.39
C GLY A 163 5.17 10.28 16.32
N ALA A 164 4.01 9.65 16.08
CA ALA A 164 3.54 8.55 16.92
C ALA A 164 4.47 7.33 16.86
N ASN A 165 4.71 6.73 18.02
CA ASN A 165 5.32 5.43 18.14
C ASN A 165 4.22 4.35 18.14
N THR A 166 4.64 3.09 18.21
CA THR A 166 3.71 1.96 18.16
C THR A 166 2.90 1.85 19.46
N PHE A 167 3.36 2.45 20.56
CA PHE A 167 2.65 2.36 21.83
C PHE A 167 1.32 3.13 21.83
N GLU A 168 1.18 4.15 20.98
CA GLU A 168 -0.05 4.92 20.75
C GLU A 168 -1.00 4.28 19.72
N LEU A 169 -0.55 3.26 18.96
CA LEU A 169 -1.38 2.63 17.93
C LEU A 169 -2.71 2.05 18.46
N PRO A 170 -2.78 1.45 19.67
CA PRO A 170 -4.05 0.98 20.23
C PRO A 170 -5.09 2.11 20.39
N GLU A 171 -4.65 3.31 20.79
CA GLU A 171 -5.53 4.47 20.91
C GLU A 171 -6.00 4.95 19.53
N GLN A 172 -5.09 5.07 18.55
CA GLN A 172 -5.46 5.40 17.17
C GLN A 172 -6.48 4.39 16.61
N THR A 173 -6.32 3.11 16.96
CA THR A 173 -7.21 2.03 16.52
C THR A 173 -8.61 2.15 17.11
N GLN A 174 -8.71 2.38 18.42
CA GLN A 174 -10.01 2.58 19.05
C GLN A 174 -10.71 3.83 18.50
N HIS A 175 -9.95 4.91 18.32
CA HIS A 175 -10.45 6.14 17.71
C HIS A 175 -10.98 5.91 16.28
N LEU A 176 -10.32 5.09 15.46
CA LEU A 176 -10.81 4.72 14.14
C LEU A 176 -12.15 4.01 14.19
N ILE A 177 -12.30 3.01 15.07
CA ILE A 177 -13.53 2.24 15.19
C ILE A 177 -14.69 3.16 15.59
N ASP A 178 -14.49 3.99 16.61
CA ASP A 178 -15.54 4.87 17.12
C ASP A 178 -15.92 5.96 16.13
N THR A 179 -14.93 6.49 15.41
CA THR A 179 -15.14 7.44 14.31
C THR A 179 -15.92 6.78 13.16
N MET A 180 -15.52 5.57 12.74
CA MET A 180 -16.12 4.91 11.58
C MET A 180 -17.58 4.50 11.82
N LYS A 181 -17.96 4.16 13.07
CA LYS A 181 -19.36 3.88 13.45
C LYS A 181 -20.31 5.05 13.19
N THR A 182 -19.80 6.28 13.18
CA THR A 182 -20.59 7.51 13.01
C THR A 182 -20.23 8.26 11.72
N TYR A 183 -19.35 7.71 10.88
CA TYR A 183 -18.87 8.39 9.69
C TYR A 183 -19.98 8.48 8.62
N PRO A 184 -20.28 9.68 8.07
CA PRO A 184 -21.34 9.83 7.08
C PRO A 184 -21.12 8.99 5.83
N GLY A 185 -22.15 8.26 5.42
CA GLY A 185 -22.11 7.43 4.21
C GLY A 185 -21.38 6.09 4.38
N VAL A 186 -21.08 5.68 5.62
CA VAL A 186 -20.52 4.37 5.94
C VAL A 186 -21.56 3.52 6.67
N ASN A 187 -21.82 2.33 6.14
CA ASN A 187 -22.47 1.26 6.88
C ASN A 187 -21.37 0.45 7.61
N PHE A 188 -21.24 0.69 8.91
CA PHE A 188 -20.18 0.09 9.72
C PHE A 188 -20.19 -1.44 9.71
N GLU A 189 -21.36 -2.08 9.60
CA GLU A 189 -21.47 -3.55 9.62
C GLU A 189 -21.29 -4.18 8.24
N GLU A 190 -21.76 -3.51 7.18
CA GLU A 190 -21.92 -4.15 5.87
C GLU A 190 -20.91 -3.70 4.80
N ASP A 191 -20.31 -2.52 4.95
CA ASP A 191 -19.37 -2.02 3.95
C ASP A 191 -18.00 -2.70 4.05
N TRP A 192 -17.40 -3.04 2.91
CA TRP A 192 -16.01 -3.51 2.91
C TRP A 192 -15.02 -2.36 3.11
N LYS A 193 -14.13 -2.57 4.08
CA LYS A 193 -13.13 -1.58 4.52
C LYS A 193 -11.72 -2.07 4.19
N VAL A 194 -10.90 -1.19 3.62
CA VAL A 194 -9.46 -1.40 3.51
C VAL A 194 -8.78 -0.46 4.49
N VAL A 195 -8.07 -1.00 5.47
CA VAL A 195 -7.31 -0.23 6.46
C VAL A 195 -5.83 -0.46 6.21
N THR A 196 -5.05 0.61 6.04
CA THR A 196 -3.59 0.50 5.90
C THR A 196 -2.88 1.04 7.13
N ILE A 197 -2.00 0.23 7.72
CA ILE A 197 -1.21 0.59 8.90
C ILE A 197 0.27 0.58 8.51
N PHE A 198 0.94 1.69 8.82
CA PHE A 198 2.39 1.82 8.72
C PHE A 198 2.90 2.62 9.92
N ILE A 199 3.58 1.93 10.84
CA ILE A 199 4.12 2.49 12.08
C ILE A 199 5.31 1.66 12.55
N GLY A 200 6.19 2.26 13.36
CA GLY A 200 7.35 1.60 13.96
C GLY A 200 8.68 2.30 13.68
N SER A 201 8.74 3.17 12.67
CA SER A 201 9.96 3.92 12.36
C SER A 201 10.34 4.88 13.48
N ASN A 202 9.36 5.51 14.15
CA ASN A 202 9.63 6.37 15.30
C ASN A 202 10.17 5.57 16.50
N ASP A 203 9.69 4.34 16.74
CA ASP A 203 10.25 3.47 17.80
C ASP A 203 11.76 3.24 17.57
N ILE A 204 12.18 2.99 16.33
CA ILE A 204 13.60 2.86 15.99
C ILE A 204 14.34 4.20 16.20
N CYS A 205 13.74 5.32 15.81
CA CYS A 205 14.28 6.67 15.98
C CYS A 205 14.42 7.09 17.45
N ASP A 206 13.65 6.49 18.36
CA ASP A 206 13.61 6.77 19.79
C ASP A 206 14.24 5.67 20.65
N TYR A 207 14.69 4.56 20.05
CA TYR A 207 15.19 3.38 20.77
C TYR A 207 16.22 3.72 21.87
N CYS A 208 17.20 4.56 21.55
CA CYS A 208 18.24 4.97 22.49
C CYS A 208 17.74 5.84 23.66
N LYS A 209 16.54 6.43 23.56
CA LYS A 209 15.91 7.24 24.61
C LYS A 209 15.24 6.36 25.67
N ASN A 210 14.66 5.24 25.25
CA ASN A 210 14.11 4.21 26.15
C ASN A 210 14.11 2.84 25.45
N LYS A 211 15.19 2.08 25.66
CA LYS A 211 15.42 0.80 24.99
C LYS A 211 14.36 -0.26 25.29
N THR A 212 13.67 -0.15 26.43
CA THR A 212 12.59 -1.07 26.77
C THR A 212 11.33 -0.69 26.02
N LEU A 213 10.86 0.56 26.16
CA LEU A 213 9.60 1.03 25.58
C LEU A 213 9.58 0.88 24.05
N PHE A 214 10.69 1.23 23.39
CA PHE A 214 10.79 1.23 21.94
C PHE A 214 11.52 0.01 21.36
N SER A 215 11.60 -1.08 22.13
CA SER A 215 12.18 -2.35 21.66
C SER A 215 11.33 -3.00 20.59
N ALA A 216 11.94 -3.89 19.80
CA ALA A 216 11.22 -4.73 18.84
C ALA A 216 10.13 -5.59 19.50
N ASP A 217 10.30 -5.97 20.77
CA ASP A 217 9.31 -6.73 21.55
C ASP A 217 8.08 -5.88 21.89
N ASN A 218 8.27 -4.63 22.33
CA ASN A 218 7.14 -3.75 22.59
C ASN A 218 6.47 -3.25 21.31
N PHE A 219 7.25 -3.01 20.25
CA PHE A 219 6.70 -2.79 18.92
C PHE A 219 5.69 -3.88 18.53
N ILE A 220 6.11 -5.15 18.57
CA ILE A 220 5.22 -6.24 18.16
C ILE A 220 4.06 -6.45 19.14
N HIS A 221 4.27 -6.19 20.44
CA HIS A 221 3.23 -6.26 21.46
C HIS A 221 2.09 -5.27 21.19
N HIS A 222 2.40 -3.98 21.05
CA HIS A 222 1.38 -2.94 20.86
C HIS A 222 0.72 -3.02 19.48
N LEU A 223 1.47 -3.44 18.45
CA LEU A 223 0.89 -3.76 17.14
C LEU A 223 -0.13 -4.91 17.25
N THR A 224 0.22 -5.98 17.98
CA THR A 224 -0.68 -7.12 18.18
C THR A 224 -1.96 -6.73 18.89
N ILE A 225 -1.88 -5.89 19.94
CA ILE A 225 -3.06 -5.35 20.64
C ILE A 225 -3.99 -4.63 19.65
N SER A 226 -3.43 -3.77 18.81
CA SER A 226 -4.20 -3.01 17.82
C SER A 226 -4.89 -3.92 16.80
N LEU A 227 -4.19 -4.94 16.33
CA LEU A 227 -4.74 -5.95 15.42
C LEU A 227 -5.85 -6.79 16.06
N ASP A 228 -5.73 -7.12 17.34
CA ASP A 228 -6.78 -7.84 18.07
C ASP A 228 -8.05 -6.98 18.23
N ILE A 229 -7.87 -5.69 18.54
CA ILE A 229 -8.99 -4.73 18.64
C ILE A 229 -9.72 -4.65 17.30
N LEU A 230 -8.99 -4.49 16.19
CA LEU A 230 -9.57 -4.48 14.84
C LEU A 230 -10.29 -5.79 14.54
N GLN A 231 -9.65 -6.94 14.80
CA GLN A 231 -10.25 -8.23 14.55
C GLN A 231 -11.53 -8.41 15.37
N GLN A 232 -11.58 -7.92 16.61
CA GLN A 232 -12.74 -8.06 17.48
C GLN A 232 -13.89 -7.14 17.06
N GLN A 233 -13.60 -5.89 16.69
CA GLN A 233 -14.59 -4.82 16.61
C GLN A 233 -14.88 -4.30 15.19
N LEU A 234 -14.04 -4.61 14.19
CA LEU A 234 -14.18 -4.10 12.82
C LEU A 234 -14.63 -5.21 11.86
N PRO A 235 -15.92 -5.31 11.51
CA PRO A 235 -16.41 -6.30 10.56
C PRO A 235 -16.03 -5.94 9.12
N ARG A 236 -15.99 -6.94 8.24
CA ARG A 236 -15.75 -6.78 6.78
C ARG A 236 -14.53 -5.91 6.45
N ALA A 237 -13.35 -6.33 6.91
CA ALA A 237 -12.13 -5.54 6.75
C ALA A 237 -10.94 -6.33 6.21
N ILE A 238 -10.18 -5.67 5.34
CA ILE A 238 -8.85 -6.07 4.88
C ILE A 238 -7.86 -5.11 5.50
N ILE A 239 -7.01 -5.61 6.40
CA ILE A 239 -5.98 -4.82 7.07
C ILE A 239 -4.64 -5.06 6.38
N ASN A 240 -4.08 -4.02 5.78
CA ASN A 240 -2.72 -4.01 5.25
C ASN A 240 -1.76 -3.56 6.35
N ILE A 241 -0.83 -4.42 6.74
CA ILE A 241 0.31 -4.06 7.59
C ILE A 241 1.54 -3.93 6.69
N VAL A 242 2.10 -2.73 6.59
CA VAL A 242 3.25 -2.51 5.70
C VAL A 242 4.55 -2.74 6.45
N GLN A 243 5.43 -3.56 5.88
CA GLN A 243 6.75 -3.82 6.46
C GLN A 243 7.58 -2.54 6.54
N LEU A 244 8.39 -2.41 7.59
CA LEU A 244 9.25 -1.26 7.79
C LEU A 244 10.37 -1.21 6.76
N LEU A 245 10.65 -0.01 6.26
CA LEU A 245 11.90 0.27 5.56
C LEU A 245 13.06 0.32 6.55
N ARG A 246 14.23 -0.05 6.05
CA ARG A 246 15.51 0.05 6.76
C ARG A 246 16.04 1.47 6.69
N ILE A 247 15.85 2.23 7.78
CA ILE A 247 16.17 3.67 7.82
C ILE A 247 17.64 3.98 8.09
N GLU A 248 18.52 2.99 8.28
CA GLU A 248 19.95 3.27 8.44
C GLU A 248 20.55 3.96 7.21
N LYS A 249 19.98 3.71 6.01
CA LYS A 249 20.40 4.33 4.76
C LYS A 249 20.00 5.80 4.66
N LEU A 250 19.15 6.32 5.56
CA LEU A 250 18.89 7.76 5.62
C LEU A 250 20.13 8.56 6.05
N ARG A 251 21.12 7.94 6.71
CA ARG A 251 22.40 8.58 7.05
C ARG A 251 23.17 9.08 5.83
N SER A 252 22.96 8.49 4.65
CA SER A 252 23.56 8.98 3.40
C SER A 252 22.75 10.08 2.71
N VAL A 253 21.53 10.36 3.18
CA VAL A 253 20.64 11.42 2.68
C VAL A 253 20.86 12.65 3.56
N ASN A 254 22.00 13.31 3.37
CA ASN A 254 22.37 14.50 4.12
C ASN A 254 23.23 15.41 3.25
N ASP A 255 22.68 16.56 2.86
CA ASP A 255 23.36 17.60 2.07
C ASP A 255 23.88 18.76 2.93
N GLU A 256 23.89 18.58 4.27
CA GLU A 256 24.27 19.58 5.28
C GLU A 256 23.36 20.82 5.33
N SER A 257 22.24 20.85 4.59
CA SER A 257 21.25 21.91 4.71
C SER A 257 20.61 21.95 6.09
N LEU A 258 20.08 23.12 6.47
CA LEU A 258 19.35 23.29 7.73
C LEU A 258 18.23 22.25 7.90
N GLY A 259 17.56 21.89 6.80
CA GLY A 259 16.49 20.91 6.79
C GLY A 259 17.00 19.48 7.06
N CYS A 260 18.05 19.04 6.36
CA CYS A 260 18.69 17.75 6.64
C CYS A 260 19.23 17.65 8.08
N LEU A 261 19.70 18.76 8.66
CA LEU A 261 20.14 18.77 10.06
C LEU A 261 18.99 18.47 11.05
N LEU A 262 17.73 18.69 10.67
CA LEU A 262 16.57 18.34 11.51
C LEU A 262 16.39 16.84 11.71
N GLN A 263 16.95 15.99 10.83
CA GLN A 263 16.97 14.54 11.03
C GLN A 263 17.55 14.16 12.40
N ARG A 264 18.55 14.91 12.89
CA ARG A 264 19.14 14.70 14.22
C ARG A 264 18.16 14.97 15.36
N SER A 265 17.15 15.80 15.13
CA SER A 265 16.10 16.08 16.11
C SER A 265 15.04 14.98 16.12
N PHE A 266 14.62 14.52 14.93
CA PHE A 266 13.51 13.57 14.81
C PHE A 266 13.95 12.10 14.91
N CYS A 267 15.20 11.79 14.56
CA CYS A 267 15.74 10.42 14.53
C CYS A 267 17.18 10.34 15.05
N SER A 268 17.43 10.95 16.21
CA SER A 268 18.77 11.05 16.81
C SER A 268 19.45 9.69 16.97
N CYS A 269 18.71 8.65 17.35
CA CYS A 269 19.28 7.32 17.62
C CYS A 269 19.88 6.66 16.37
N VAL A 270 19.39 7.01 15.18
CA VAL A 270 19.93 6.49 13.91
C VAL A 270 21.01 7.40 13.34
N VAL A 271 20.84 8.72 13.44
CA VAL A 271 21.66 9.70 12.70
C VAL A 271 22.93 10.11 13.45
N VAL A 272 22.89 10.16 14.79
CA VAL A 272 24.00 10.69 15.61
C VAL A 272 25.15 9.70 15.84
N PRO A 273 24.93 8.40 16.10
CA PRO A 273 26.02 7.47 16.39
C PRO A 273 27.05 7.36 15.25
N ASN A 274 28.32 7.12 15.59
CA ASN A 274 29.36 6.88 14.58
C ASN A 274 29.15 5.53 13.86
N GLU A 275 29.55 5.43 12.59
CA GLU A 275 29.28 4.25 11.74
C GLU A 275 29.76 2.91 12.33
N ASN A 276 30.89 2.93 13.04
CA ASN A 276 31.49 1.72 13.64
C ASN A 276 31.26 1.64 15.16
N SER A 277 30.29 2.38 15.70
CA SER A 277 30.03 2.40 17.14
C SER A 277 29.15 1.24 17.58
N THR A 278 29.29 0.83 18.83
CA THR A 278 28.45 -0.21 19.44
C THR A 278 26.98 0.20 19.49
N GLU A 279 26.71 1.49 19.70
CA GLU A 279 25.36 2.06 19.68
C GLU A 279 24.72 1.93 18.30
N PHE A 280 25.46 2.17 17.22
CA PHE A 280 24.91 2.02 15.88
C PHE A 280 24.67 0.55 15.51
N GLN A 281 25.56 -0.36 15.89
CA GLN A 281 25.35 -1.80 15.70
C GLN A 281 24.08 -2.28 16.42
N GLU A 282 23.85 -1.84 17.66
CA GLU A 282 22.63 -2.17 18.40
C GLU A 282 21.35 -1.67 17.68
N ILE A 283 21.41 -0.49 17.05
CA ILE A 283 20.30 0.02 16.24
C ILE A 283 20.06 -0.83 15.00
N LEU A 284 21.11 -1.29 14.31
CA LEU A 284 20.98 -2.20 13.16
C LEU A 284 20.38 -3.56 13.57
N ASP A 285 20.75 -4.07 14.74
CA ASP A 285 20.19 -5.28 15.31
C ASP A 285 18.71 -5.10 15.65
N GLN A 286 18.32 -3.95 16.22
CA GLN A 286 16.91 -3.63 16.46
C GLN A 286 16.12 -3.55 15.15
N MET A 287 16.59 -2.82 14.14
CA MET A 287 15.89 -2.76 12.83
C MET A 287 15.65 -4.15 12.23
N THR A 288 16.63 -5.05 12.36
CA THR A 288 16.51 -6.44 11.93
C THR A 288 15.44 -7.17 12.73
N GLN A 289 15.47 -7.06 14.07
CA GLN A 289 14.47 -7.67 14.94
C GLN A 289 13.04 -7.15 14.71
N PHE A 290 12.87 -5.86 14.41
CA PHE A 290 11.57 -5.29 14.06
C PHE A 290 10.98 -5.98 12.82
N GLN A 291 11.76 -6.09 11.74
CA GLN A 291 11.30 -6.76 10.51
C GLN A 291 11.02 -8.25 10.74
N GLU A 292 11.92 -8.95 11.44
CA GLU A 292 11.80 -10.39 11.72
C GLU A 292 10.60 -10.70 12.61
N LYS A 293 10.40 -9.95 13.71
CA LYS A 293 9.25 -10.16 14.60
C LYS A 293 7.93 -9.83 13.90
N LEU A 294 7.91 -8.81 13.05
CA LEU A 294 6.74 -8.53 12.23
C LEU A 294 6.43 -9.70 11.30
N GLU A 295 7.43 -10.26 10.61
CA GLU A 295 7.25 -11.43 9.75
C GLU A 295 6.81 -12.67 10.53
N GLN A 296 7.41 -12.92 11.70
CA GLN A 296 7.06 -14.02 12.58
C GLN A 296 5.60 -13.95 13.07
N LEU A 297 5.04 -12.75 13.23
CA LEU A 297 3.63 -12.59 13.60
C LEU A 297 2.68 -13.16 12.54
N PHE A 298 3.10 -13.24 11.27
CA PHE A 298 2.31 -13.78 10.15
C PHE A 298 2.73 -15.20 9.74
N VAL A 299 3.98 -15.60 9.96
CA VAL A 299 4.45 -16.96 9.64
C VAL A 299 3.78 -17.99 10.57
N ASN A 300 3.05 -18.94 9.98
CA ASN A 300 2.38 -20.04 10.68
C ASN A 300 1.36 -19.59 11.77
N SER A 301 0.93 -18.33 11.72
CA SER A 301 -0.05 -17.79 12.66
C SER A 301 -1.47 -17.99 12.13
N THR A 302 -2.33 -18.62 12.92
CA THR A 302 -3.77 -18.68 12.67
C THR A 302 -4.52 -17.52 13.32
N ARG A 303 -3.83 -16.66 14.08
CA ARG A 303 -4.42 -15.59 14.89
C ARG A 303 -5.39 -14.71 14.09
N PHE A 304 -4.97 -14.29 12.91
CA PHE A 304 -5.71 -13.36 12.06
C PHE A 304 -6.45 -14.02 10.88
N ASN A 305 -6.48 -15.36 10.82
CA ASN A 305 -7.09 -16.13 9.73
C ASN A 305 -8.36 -16.89 10.16
N SER A 306 -8.91 -16.58 11.33
CA SER A 306 -10.04 -17.30 11.92
C SER A 306 -11.42 -16.76 11.52
N LYS A 307 -11.50 -15.52 11.03
CA LYS A 307 -12.75 -14.86 10.66
C LYS A 307 -12.96 -14.89 9.15
N LYS A 308 -14.19 -15.21 8.74
CA LYS A 308 -14.56 -15.25 7.32
C LYS A 308 -14.55 -13.86 6.67
N ASP A 309 -14.85 -12.81 7.44
CA ASP A 309 -15.05 -11.45 6.98
C ASP A 309 -13.90 -10.50 7.35
N PHE A 310 -12.76 -11.02 7.80
CA PHE A 310 -11.64 -10.20 8.26
C PHE A 310 -10.31 -10.86 7.92
N ALA A 311 -9.35 -10.09 7.40
CA ALA A 311 -8.00 -10.56 7.14
C ALA A 311 -6.96 -9.49 7.48
N VAL A 312 -5.78 -9.93 7.93
CA VAL A 312 -4.59 -9.08 8.13
C VAL A 312 -3.47 -9.59 7.23
N ILE A 313 -2.94 -8.73 6.37
CA ILE A 313 -1.96 -9.08 5.33
C ILE A 313 -0.71 -8.22 5.50
N LEU A 314 0.44 -8.88 5.62
CA LEU A 314 1.74 -8.22 5.54
C LEU A 314 2.05 -7.82 4.10
N GLN A 315 2.40 -6.55 3.88
CA GLN A 315 2.79 -5.99 2.60
C GLN A 315 4.29 -5.65 2.64
N PRO A 316 5.17 -6.49 2.09
CA PRO A 316 6.61 -6.43 2.35
C PRO A 316 7.38 -5.47 1.42
N PHE A 317 6.70 -4.65 0.61
CA PHE A 317 7.34 -3.96 -0.51
C PHE A 317 8.46 -3.00 -0.10
N LEU A 318 8.47 -2.48 1.13
CA LEU A 318 9.53 -1.60 1.65
C LEU A 318 10.70 -2.33 2.30
N LYS A 319 10.62 -3.65 2.54
CA LYS A 319 11.60 -4.40 3.36
C LYS A 319 13.05 -4.12 2.99
N ASN A 320 13.32 -4.11 1.68
CA ASN A 320 14.67 -4.02 1.10
C ASN A 320 14.88 -2.73 0.29
N VAL A 321 13.98 -1.75 0.40
CA VAL A 321 14.05 -0.54 -0.42
C VAL A 321 15.30 0.25 -0.08
N LYS A 322 16.02 0.69 -1.12
CA LYS A 322 17.15 1.59 -1.00
C LYS A 322 16.72 3.04 -1.29
N PRO A 323 17.44 4.04 -0.76
CA PRO A 323 17.24 5.42 -1.17
C PRO A 323 17.33 5.57 -2.70
N PRO A 324 16.50 6.42 -3.30
CA PRO A 324 16.57 6.72 -4.72
C PRO A 324 17.90 7.41 -5.04
N THR A 325 18.54 6.94 -6.10
CA THR A 325 19.76 7.52 -6.64
C THR A 325 19.57 7.86 -8.11
N ASP A 326 20.30 8.86 -8.58
CA ASP A 326 20.42 9.19 -9.99
C ASP A 326 21.27 8.15 -10.75
N GLN A 327 21.51 8.40 -12.04
CA GLN A 327 22.30 7.52 -12.91
C GLN A 327 23.78 7.41 -12.49
N ASN A 328 24.27 8.35 -11.67
CA ASN A 328 25.64 8.37 -11.17
C ASN A 328 25.76 7.74 -9.78
N GLY A 329 24.66 7.24 -9.21
CA GLY A 329 24.61 6.67 -7.86
C GLY A 329 24.58 7.71 -6.74
N VAL A 330 24.32 8.98 -7.06
CA VAL A 330 24.13 10.07 -6.08
C VAL A 330 22.68 10.08 -5.63
N VAL A 331 22.42 10.35 -4.34
CA VAL A 331 21.06 10.46 -3.80
C VAL A 331 20.22 11.46 -4.61
N ASP A 332 19.05 11.01 -5.07
CA ASP A 332 18.07 11.87 -5.73
C ASP A 332 17.19 12.57 -4.67
N TYR A 333 17.61 13.77 -4.27
CA TYR A 333 16.91 14.59 -3.28
C TYR A 333 15.50 15.01 -3.71
N SER A 334 15.10 14.86 -4.99
CA SER A 334 13.73 15.18 -5.42
C SER A 334 12.67 14.24 -4.83
N TYR A 335 13.09 13.09 -4.31
CA TYR A 335 12.22 12.16 -3.58
C TYR A 335 12.10 12.46 -2.09
N PHE A 336 12.91 13.36 -1.55
CA PHE A 336 12.92 13.71 -0.13
C PHE A 336 12.34 15.10 0.08
N THR A 337 11.58 15.26 1.16
CA THR A 337 11.08 16.59 1.53
C THR A 337 12.24 17.46 2.06
N PRO A 338 12.02 18.76 2.32
CA PRO A 338 13.07 19.63 2.84
C PRO A 338 13.73 19.16 4.14
N ASP A 339 13.14 18.23 4.89
CA ASP A 339 13.77 17.62 6.07
C ASP A 339 14.72 16.45 5.76
N CYS A 340 14.84 16.07 4.49
CA CYS A 340 15.66 14.98 3.99
C CYS A 340 15.32 13.59 4.57
N PHE A 341 14.18 13.46 5.25
CA PHE A 341 13.76 12.26 5.96
C PHE A 341 12.49 11.68 5.35
N HIS A 342 11.46 12.50 5.24
CA HIS A 342 10.18 12.11 4.66
C HIS A 342 10.24 12.15 3.14
N LEU A 343 9.27 11.51 2.51
CA LEU A 343 9.18 11.39 1.06
C LEU A 343 8.30 12.49 0.45
N THR A 344 8.69 12.99 -0.72
CA THR A 344 7.81 13.83 -1.54
C THR A 344 6.69 13.01 -2.17
N ILE A 345 5.77 13.70 -2.86
CA ILE A 345 4.74 13.07 -3.71
C ILE A 345 5.33 11.93 -4.58
N LYS A 346 6.54 12.07 -5.13
CA LYS A 346 7.19 11.04 -5.96
C LYS A 346 7.31 9.69 -5.25
N GLY A 347 7.76 9.72 -3.99
CA GLY A 347 7.90 8.52 -3.16
C GLY A 347 6.55 7.94 -2.77
N HIS A 348 5.61 8.82 -2.40
CA HIS A 348 4.23 8.44 -2.09
C HIS A 348 3.55 7.71 -3.27
N GLU A 349 3.72 8.20 -4.50
CA GLU A 349 3.15 7.54 -5.68
C GLU A 349 3.71 6.14 -5.93
N GLN A 350 5.02 5.93 -5.70
CA GLN A 350 5.59 4.59 -5.83
C GLN A 350 5.10 3.65 -4.73
N MET A 351 4.98 4.13 -3.49
CA MET A 351 4.44 3.33 -2.38
C MET A 351 2.98 2.93 -2.65
N ALA A 352 2.16 3.81 -3.22
CA ALA A 352 0.79 3.49 -3.58
C ALA A 352 0.71 2.38 -4.65
N ARG A 353 1.55 2.46 -5.69
CA ARG A 353 1.66 1.45 -6.76
C ARG A 353 2.13 0.11 -6.21
N ALA A 354 3.14 0.13 -5.34
CA ALA A 354 3.67 -1.08 -4.70
C ALA A 354 2.63 -1.73 -3.79
N LEU A 355 1.91 -0.95 -2.98
CA LEU A 355 0.82 -1.45 -2.12
C LEU A 355 -0.28 -2.10 -2.96
N TRP A 356 -0.77 -1.41 -3.99
CA TRP A 356 -1.81 -1.93 -4.88
C TRP A 356 -1.41 -3.26 -5.51
N ASN A 357 -0.21 -3.33 -6.09
CA ASN A 357 0.29 -4.56 -6.71
C ASN A 357 0.39 -5.69 -5.69
N ASN A 358 0.90 -5.40 -4.49
CA ASN A 358 0.98 -6.39 -3.42
C ASN A 358 -0.38 -6.92 -2.96
N MET A 359 -1.42 -6.09 -2.95
CA MET A 359 -2.79 -6.55 -2.66
C MET A 359 -3.34 -7.52 -3.72
N LEU A 360 -2.82 -7.45 -4.95
CA LEU A 360 -3.18 -8.31 -6.09
C LEU A 360 -2.22 -9.49 -6.32
N GLN A 361 -1.29 -9.74 -5.40
CA GLN A 361 -0.32 -10.84 -5.51
C GLN A 361 -0.46 -11.83 -4.36
N PRO A 362 -0.29 -13.14 -4.60
CA PRO A 362 -0.33 -14.14 -3.53
C PRO A 362 0.87 -14.02 -2.59
N GLN A 363 0.75 -14.63 -1.41
CA GLN A 363 1.88 -14.82 -0.50
C GLN A 363 3.01 -15.57 -1.21
N GLY A 364 4.25 -15.11 -1.05
CA GLY A 364 5.43 -15.66 -1.73
C GLY A 364 5.78 -14.97 -3.05
N ASP A 365 4.80 -14.38 -3.74
CA ASP A 365 5.00 -13.64 -5.00
C ASP A 365 4.77 -12.13 -4.84
N LYS A 366 4.65 -11.66 -3.58
CA LYS A 366 4.58 -10.23 -3.26
C LYS A 366 5.80 -9.50 -3.82
N TYR A 367 5.56 -8.32 -4.36
CA TYR A 367 6.58 -7.41 -4.85
C TYR A 367 7.43 -6.81 -3.72
N TYR A 368 8.73 -6.67 -4.02
CA TYR A 368 9.74 -6.00 -3.18
C TYR A 368 10.35 -4.87 -3.98
N MET A 369 10.26 -3.64 -3.46
CA MET A 369 10.89 -2.49 -4.10
C MET A 369 12.41 -2.58 -3.95
N LYS A 370 13.12 -2.30 -5.05
CA LYS A 370 14.57 -2.11 -5.02
C LYS A 370 14.92 -0.67 -4.64
N THR A 371 14.21 0.30 -5.23
CA THR A 371 14.37 1.73 -5.00
C THR A 371 13.05 2.45 -5.30
N LEU A 372 12.89 3.67 -4.78
CA LEU A 372 11.74 4.55 -5.04
C LEU A 372 11.81 5.19 -6.45
N SER A 373 12.95 5.14 -7.14
CA SER A 373 13.10 5.71 -8.48
C SER A 373 12.69 4.75 -9.61
N ASP A 374 12.58 3.45 -9.33
CA ASP A 374 12.17 2.46 -10.32
C ASP A 374 10.69 2.63 -10.64
N PRO A 375 10.29 2.74 -11.92
CA PRO A 375 8.89 2.88 -12.28
C PRO A 375 8.12 1.58 -11.99
N ILE A 376 7.07 1.68 -11.18
CA ILE A 376 6.20 0.55 -10.87
C ILE A 376 4.93 0.61 -11.74
N PRO A 377 4.71 -0.37 -12.65
CA PRO A 377 3.46 -0.46 -13.41
C PRO A 377 2.33 -0.95 -12.50
N LEU A 378 1.11 -0.45 -12.73
CA LEU A 378 -0.06 -0.92 -12.00
C LEU A 378 -0.57 -2.24 -12.60
N LEU A 379 -0.83 -3.21 -11.73
CA LEU A 379 -1.41 -4.49 -12.14
C LEU A 379 -2.93 -4.40 -12.25
N CYS A 380 -3.50 -5.19 -13.15
CA CYS A 380 -4.93 -5.49 -13.17
C CYS A 380 -5.21 -6.77 -12.38
N PRO A 381 -6.36 -6.85 -11.67
CA PRO A 381 -6.85 -8.13 -11.16
C PRO A 381 -6.94 -9.15 -12.30
N SER A 382 -6.49 -10.37 -12.04
CA SER A 382 -6.52 -11.43 -13.05
C SER A 382 -7.95 -11.93 -13.26
N LYS A 383 -8.24 -12.53 -14.43
CA LYS A 383 -9.56 -13.15 -14.67
C LYS A 383 -9.80 -14.37 -13.77
N ASP A 384 -8.74 -15.12 -13.47
CA ASP A 384 -8.82 -16.34 -12.67
C ASP A 384 -8.92 -16.05 -11.16
N HIS A 385 -8.37 -14.90 -10.73
CA HIS A 385 -8.46 -14.40 -9.36
C HIS A 385 -8.70 -12.88 -9.39
N PRO A 386 -9.97 -12.43 -9.47
CA PRO A 386 -10.33 -11.01 -9.51
C PRO A 386 -10.44 -10.36 -8.13
N TYR A 387 -10.02 -11.06 -7.07
CA TYR A 387 -10.13 -10.65 -5.68
C TYR A 387 -8.79 -10.16 -5.13
N PHE A 388 -8.82 -9.51 -3.96
CA PHE A 388 -7.59 -9.30 -3.20
C PHE A 388 -7.08 -10.63 -2.62
N TYR A 389 -5.75 -10.77 -2.60
CA TYR A 389 -5.12 -11.92 -1.96
C TYR A 389 -5.07 -11.72 -0.45
N THR A 390 -6.02 -12.35 0.25
CA THR A 390 -6.26 -12.18 1.70
C THR A 390 -5.98 -13.42 2.55
N GLY A 391 -5.61 -14.55 1.92
CA GLY A 391 -5.35 -15.80 2.62
C GLY A 391 -3.90 -16.28 2.52
N TYR A 392 -3.43 -16.95 3.57
CA TYR A 392 -2.36 -17.95 3.45
C TYR A 392 -2.98 -19.17 2.76
N GLN A 393 -2.99 -19.20 1.43
CA GLN A 393 -3.13 -20.50 0.78
C GLN A 393 -1.86 -21.28 1.13
N THR A 394 -1.94 -22.18 2.11
CA THR A 394 -1.14 -23.40 2.05
C THR A 394 -1.38 -23.93 0.65
N ARG A 395 -0.35 -24.01 -0.18
CA ARG A 395 -0.46 -24.71 -1.46
C ARG A 395 -1.13 -26.04 -1.15
N ASP A 396 -2.39 -26.19 -1.58
CA ASP A 396 -2.95 -27.52 -1.72
C ASP A 396 -1.99 -28.23 -2.64
N ASN A 397 -1.42 -29.34 -2.16
CA ASN A 397 -0.61 -30.27 -2.96
C ASN A 397 -1.47 -30.98 -4.05
N GLY A 398 -2.50 -30.31 -4.58
CA GLY A 398 -3.38 -30.77 -5.63
C GLY A 398 -3.17 -30.10 -6.99
N ALA A 399 -2.37 -29.03 -7.09
CA ALA A 399 -1.97 -28.46 -8.38
C ALA A 399 -0.67 -29.11 -8.84
N SER A 400 -0.78 -30.05 -9.78
CA SER A 400 0.38 -30.62 -10.48
C SER A 400 1.24 -29.49 -11.06
N PRO A 401 2.58 -29.53 -10.92
CA PRO A 401 3.42 -28.52 -11.53
C PRO A 401 3.27 -28.65 -13.05
N LEU A 402 2.85 -27.55 -13.70
CA LEU A 402 3.03 -27.35 -15.13
C LEU A 402 4.49 -27.69 -15.46
N LYS A 403 4.65 -28.75 -16.25
CA LYS A 403 5.93 -29.33 -16.65
C LYS A 403 6.88 -28.23 -17.11
N GLY A 404 8.07 -28.24 -16.51
CA GLY A 404 9.16 -27.38 -16.88
C GLY A 404 9.47 -27.46 -18.38
N SER A 405 9.83 -26.30 -18.91
CA SER A 405 10.46 -26.14 -20.22
C SER A 405 11.62 -27.13 -20.36
N HIS A 406 11.41 -28.21 -21.11
CA HIS A 406 12.48 -29.08 -21.54
C HIS A 406 13.40 -28.29 -22.47
N HIS A 407 14.57 -27.91 -21.96
CA HIS A 407 15.74 -27.71 -22.80
C HIS A 407 15.99 -29.02 -23.55
N LEU A 408 15.73 -28.99 -24.86
CA LEU A 408 15.97 -30.10 -25.77
C LEU A 408 17.48 -30.17 -26.03
N THR A 409 18.21 -30.89 -25.19
CA THR A 409 19.59 -31.30 -25.49
C THR A 409 19.53 -32.41 -26.53
N VAL A 410 19.70 -32.06 -27.81
CA VAL A 410 19.81 -33.04 -28.90
C VAL A 410 21.19 -33.68 -28.82
N LEU A 411 21.24 -34.91 -28.32
CA LEU A 411 22.42 -35.79 -28.37
C LEU A 411 22.40 -36.54 -29.72
N LEU A 412 23.19 -36.10 -30.69
CA LEU A 412 23.40 -36.82 -31.95
C LEU A 412 24.44 -37.92 -31.75
N LEU A 413 23.98 -39.17 -31.61
CA LEU A 413 24.80 -40.37 -31.75
C LEU A 413 24.66 -40.87 -33.19
N PHE A 414 25.73 -40.78 -33.98
CA PHE A 414 25.84 -41.42 -35.28
C PHE A 414 26.99 -42.45 -35.28
N THR A 415 26.61 -43.72 -35.21
CA THR A 415 27.36 -44.91 -35.68
C THR A 415 26.32 -45.96 -36.05
N ALA A 416 26.38 -46.76 -37.12
CA ALA A 416 27.27 -46.87 -38.25
C ALA A 416 26.57 -47.80 -39.27
N LEU A 417 26.91 -47.59 -40.54
CA LEU A 417 27.13 -48.59 -41.60
C LEU A 417 25.98 -49.42 -42.24
N LEU A 418 26.23 -49.65 -43.55
CA LEU A 418 25.65 -50.61 -44.51
C LEU A 418 24.43 -50.07 -45.30
N VAL A 419 24.32 -50.14 -46.64
CA VAL A 419 25.11 -50.76 -47.71
C VAL A 419 24.47 -50.38 -49.07
N TYR A 420 25.26 -50.50 -50.15
CA TYR A 420 24.92 -50.54 -51.59
C TYR A 420 24.85 -49.25 -52.44
N LEU A 421 25.78 -49.27 -53.41
CA LEU A 421 25.94 -48.56 -54.70
C LEU A 421 26.52 -47.15 -54.69
#